data_AF-A0A9D1UZN4-F1
#
_entry.id   AF-A0A9D1UZN4-F1
#
_cell.length_a   1.000
_cell.length_b   1.000
_cell.length_c   1.000
_cell.angle_alpha   90.00
_cell.angle_beta   90.00
_cell.angle_gamma   90.00
#
_symmetry.space_group_name_H-M   'P 1'
#
loop_
_entity.id
_entity.type
_entity.pdbx_description
1 polymer ?
#
loop_
_entity_poly.entity_id
_entity_poly.type
_entity_poly.pdbx_seq_one_letter_code
_entity_poly.pdbx_strand_id
1 'polypeptide(L)'
;RMLEDYERQFYLPMSERYHKLIADNYKLASEITAWKSKVTREWDNIELVSLDLPNRSKQVIALGKSYVGEVKLEIGELDMHEVGVELVIVEQKDGKTSIYEKHDFQPKSQEGSIATYHIDVTADAPGLFLLAIRIYPKNNLLPHRQDFALVKWL
;
A
#
# COMPACT_ATOMS: atom_id res chain seq x y z
N ARG A 1 3.61 23.11 -27.05
CA ARG A 1 3.45 21.64 -27.04
C ARG A 1 4.13 20.96 -25.85
N MET A 2 5.45 20.70 -25.79
CA MET A 2 6.03 20.06 -24.58
C MET A 2 5.94 20.90 -23.29
N LEU A 3 6.09 22.22 -23.40
CA LEU A 3 6.00 23.11 -22.23
C LEU A 3 4.60 23.13 -21.59
N GLU A 4 3.56 23.20 -22.44
CA GLU A 4 2.16 23.22 -22.00
C GLU A 4 1.75 21.89 -21.36
N ASP A 5 2.25 20.77 -21.88
CA ASP A 5 2.01 19.45 -21.29
C ASP A 5 2.67 19.34 -19.91
N TYR A 6 3.90 19.85 -19.77
CA TYR A 6 4.61 19.88 -18.49
C TYR A 6 3.93 20.78 -17.46
N GLU A 7 3.47 21.95 -17.90
CA GLU A 7 2.69 22.89 -17.09
C GLU A 7 1.42 22.23 -16.56
N ARG A 8 0.66 21.56 -17.42
CA ARG A 8 -0.58 20.86 -17.05
C ARG A 8 -0.35 19.66 -16.14
N GLN A 9 0.69 18.88 -16.39
CA GLN A 9 0.95 17.65 -15.64
C GLN A 9 1.59 17.92 -14.26
N PHE A 10 2.39 18.97 -14.12
CA PHE A 10 3.20 19.18 -12.92
C PHE A 10 2.98 20.54 -12.24
N TYR A 11 3.10 21.66 -12.97
CA TYR A 11 3.07 22.98 -12.33
C TYR A 11 1.68 23.40 -11.85
N LEU A 12 0.62 23.17 -12.64
CA LEU A 12 -0.75 23.50 -12.22
C LEU A 12 -1.17 22.68 -10.98
N PRO A 13 -1.02 21.33 -10.96
CA PRO A 13 -1.33 20.55 -9.76
C PRO A 13 -0.50 20.95 -8.53
N MET A 14 0.78 21.28 -8.73
CA MET A 14 1.66 21.72 -7.65
C MET A 14 1.23 23.09 -7.09
N SER A 15 0.86 24.04 -7.96
CA SER A 15 0.35 25.35 -7.55
C SER A 15 -0.96 25.22 -6.77
N GLU A 16 -1.90 24.41 -7.26
CA GLU A 16 -3.16 24.15 -6.56
C GLU A 16 -2.92 23.51 -5.18
N ARG A 17 -2.00 22.54 -5.10
CA ARG A 17 -1.62 21.91 -3.84
C ARG A 17 -0.96 22.91 -2.88
N TYR A 18 -0.08 23.78 -3.37
CA TYR A 18 0.54 24.83 -2.56
C TYR A 18 -0.51 25.74 -1.91
N HIS A 19 -1.46 26.25 -2.70
CA HIS A 19 -2.53 27.11 -2.19
C HIS A 19 -3.39 26.38 -1.15
N LYS A 20 -3.72 25.10 -1.35
CA LYS A 20 -4.44 24.28 -0.36
C LYS A 20 -3.66 24.09 0.94
N LEU A 21 -2.33 23.96 0.87
CA LEU A 21 -1.49 23.75 2.05
C LEU A 21 -1.34 25.01 2.91
N ILE A 22 -1.32 26.21 2.30
CA ILE A 22 -1.17 27.48 3.03
C ILE A 22 -2.50 28.12 3.45
N ALA A 23 -3.62 27.64 2.91
CA ALA A 23 -4.95 28.09 3.28
C ALA A 23 -5.27 27.84 4.76
N ASP A 24 -6.25 28.59 5.29
CA ASP A 24 -6.79 28.42 6.65
C ASP A 24 -5.71 28.33 7.73
N ASN A 25 -4.71 29.21 7.65
CA ASN A 25 -3.57 29.22 8.57
C ASN A 25 -2.83 27.86 8.63
N TYR A 26 -2.53 27.29 7.46
CA TYR A 26 -1.79 26.02 7.31
C TYR A 26 -2.47 24.79 7.94
N LYS A 27 -3.80 24.80 8.02
CA LYS A 27 -4.57 23.71 8.63
C LYS A 27 -4.25 22.34 8.02
N LEU A 28 -4.31 22.23 6.69
CA LEU A 28 -4.03 20.97 5.98
C LEU A 28 -2.59 20.48 6.21
N ALA A 29 -1.61 21.38 6.20
CA ALA A 29 -0.22 21.04 6.45
C ALA A 29 -0.01 20.53 7.89
N SER A 30 -0.72 21.13 8.85
CA SER A 30 -0.71 20.70 10.25
C SER A 30 -1.33 19.31 10.43
N GLU A 31 -2.46 19.05 9.76
CA GLU A 31 -3.12 17.72 9.76
C GLU A 31 -2.19 16.63 9.19
N ILE A 32 -1.54 16.89 8.05
CA ILE A 32 -0.57 15.95 7.46
C ILE A 32 0.61 15.71 8.41
N THR A 33 1.12 16.75 9.06
CA THR A 33 2.26 16.64 9.97
C THR A 33 1.90 15.83 11.22
N ALA A 34 0.74 16.09 11.81
CA ALA A 34 0.22 15.32 12.94
C ALA A 34 0.04 13.84 12.56
N TRP A 35 -0.53 13.59 11.39
CA TRP A 35 -0.68 12.24 10.86
C TRP A 35 0.66 11.53 10.64
N LYS A 36 1.64 12.16 9.96
CA LYS A 36 2.98 11.59 9.76
C LYS A 36 3.64 11.24 11.11
N SER A 37 3.49 12.12 12.10
CA SER A 37 4.04 11.91 13.46
C SER A 37 3.38 10.73 14.17
N LYS A 38 2.05 10.57 14.06
CA LYS A 38 1.32 9.41 14.58
C LYS A 38 1.83 8.12 13.93
N VAL A 39 1.88 8.08 12.60
CA VAL A 39 2.33 6.88 11.87
C VAL A 39 3.78 6.54 12.18
N THR A 40 4.70 7.51 12.20
CA THR A 40 6.12 7.26 12.55
C THR A 40 6.27 6.62 13.93
N ARG A 41 5.46 7.00 14.92
CA ARG A 41 5.52 6.43 16.27
C ARG A 41 5.08 4.97 16.29
N GLU A 42 4.04 4.61 15.54
CA GLU A 42 3.47 3.26 15.55
C GLU A 42 4.14 2.31 14.55
N TRP A 43 4.85 2.84 13.54
CA TRP A 43 5.28 2.07 12.36
C TRP A 43 6.08 0.80 12.68
N ASP A 44 7.03 0.92 13.60
CA ASP A 44 7.90 -0.20 13.97
C ASP A 44 7.17 -1.26 14.79
N ASN A 45 6.10 -0.86 15.50
CA ASN A 45 5.25 -1.73 16.32
C ASN A 45 4.23 -2.52 15.51
N ILE A 46 4.07 -2.26 14.20
CA ILE A 46 3.11 -3.00 13.38
C ILE A 46 3.57 -4.46 13.24
N GLU A 47 2.74 -5.41 13.64
CA GLU A 47 3.08 -6.85 13.62
C GLU A 47 2.09 -7.67 12.81
N LEU A 48 2.60 -8.72 12.15
CA LEU A 48 1.77 -9.71 11.49
C LEU A 48 1.16 -10.64 12.54
N VAL A 49 -0.15 -10.57 12.72
CA VAL A 49 -0.89 -11.47 13.63
C VAL A 49 -1.19 -12.80 12.95
N SER A 50 -1.71 -12.74 11.72
CA SER A 50 -1.98 -13.94 10.94
C SER A 50 -1.97 -13.66 9.45
N LEU A 51 -1.55 -14.67 8.68
CA LEU A 51 -1.59 -14.67 7.23
C LEU A 51 -2.31 -15.94 6.76
N ASP A 52 -3.49 -15.77 6.17
CA ASP A 52 -4.19 -16.84 5.49
C ASP A 52 -4.10 -16.62 3.99
N LEU A 53 -3.24 -17.42 3.35
CA LEU A 53 -3.13 -17.48 1.89
C LEU A 53 -3.29 -18.93 1.46
N PRO A 54 -3.96 -19.18 0.32
CA PRO A 54 -4.04 -20.51 -0.26
C PRO A 54 -2.63 -21.09 -0.41
N ASN A 55 -2.46 -22.25 0.26
CA ASN A 55 -1.20 -22.84 0.72
C ASN A 55 0.05 -22.60 -0.17
N ARG A 56 1.05 -21.88 0.38
CA ARG A 56 2.39 -21.64 -0.20
C ARG A 56 3.19 -22.91 -0.55
N SER A 57 2.80 -24.09 -0.07
CA SER A 57 3.60 -25.32 -0.18
C SER A 57 2.92 -26.48 -0.93
N LYS A 58 1.64 -26.37 -1.32
CA LYS A 58 0.87 -27.54 -1.79
C LYS A 58 -0.10 -27.33 -2.95
N GLN A 59 -0.35 -26.10 -3.39
CA GLN A 59 -1.23 -25.86 -4.54
C GLN A 59 -0.43 -25.33 -5.72
N VAL A 60 -0.48 -26.07 -6.83
CA VAL A 60 -0.24 -25.52 -8.15
C VAL A 60 -1.28 -24.40 -8.33
N ILE A 61 -0.81 -23.15 -8.39
CA ILE A 61 -1.66 -22.01 -8.73
C ILE A 61 -2.15 -22.27 -10.16
N ALA A 62 -3.39 -22.74 -10.30
CA ALA A 62 -4.05 -22.97 -11.56
C ALA A 62 -4.49 -21.64 -12.17
N LEU A 63 -4.23 -21.50 -13.47
CA LEU A 63 -4.62 -20.37 -14.30
C LEU A 63 -6.15 -20.19 -14.29
N GLY A 64 -6.61 -18.95 -14.24
CA GLY A 64 -8.03 -18.58 -14.25
C GLY A 64 -8.79 -18.91 -12.96
N LYS A 65 -8.10 -19.31 -11.89
CA LYS A 65 -8.71 -19.44 -10.56
C LYS A 65 -8.47 -18.18 -9.74
N SER A 66 -9.50 -17.79 -9.00
CA SER A 66 -9.43 -16.77 -7.95
C SER A 66 -8.86 -17.39 -6.67
N TYR A 67 -7.99 -16.63 -6.01
CA TYR A 67 -7.35 -16.93 -4.75
C TYR A 67 -7.68 -15.82 -3.77
N VAL A 68 -8.39 -16.18 -2.70
CA VAL A 68 -8.74 -15.26 -1.62
C VAL A 68 -7.68 -15.33 -0.54
N GLY A 69 -7.21 -14.18 -0.09
CA GLY A 69 -6.25 -14.07 1.00
C GLY A 69 -6.74 -13.13 2.11
N GLU A 70 -6.32 -13.40 3.34
CA GLU A 70 -6.58 -12.53 4.49
C GLU A 70 -5.28 -12.26 5.26
N VAL A 71 -5.05 -11.00 5.62
CA VAL A 71 -3.94 -10.55 6.46
C VAL A 71 -4.52 -9.87 7.68
N LYS A 72 -4.08 -10.27 8.87
CA LYS A 72 -4.38 -9.56 10.12
C LYS A 72 -3.11 -8.92 10.66
N LEU A 73 -3.19 -7.63 10.95
CA LEU A 73 -2.09 -6.84 11.47
C LEU A 73 -2.49 -6.23 12.82
N GLU A 74 -1.57 -6.28 13.76
CA GLU A 74 -1.59 -5.42 14.95
C GLU A 74 -1.03 -4.06 14.52
N ILE A 75 -1.84 -3.01 14.57
CA ILE A 75 -1.51 -1.68 14.05
C ILE A 75 -1.55 -0.58 15.13
N GLY A 76 -1.65 -0.96 16.40
CA GLY A 76 -1.65 -0.02 17.52
C GLY A 76 -2.81 0.97 17.45
N GLU A 77 -2.50 2.26 17.52
CA GLU A 77 -3.49 3.35 17.45
C GLU A 77 -3.87 3.76 16.02
N LEU A 78 -3.32 3.11 14.99
CA LEU A 78 -3.62 3.43 13.60
C LEU A 78 -5.03 2.96 13.21
N ASP A 79 -5.64 3.71 12.30
CA ASP A 79 -6.84 3.27 11.60
C ASP A 79 -6.45 2.34 10.44
N MET A 80 -7.25 1.33 10.15
CA MET A 80 -6.97 0.35 9.09
C MET A 80 -6.83 0.99 7.71
N HIS A 81 -7.40 2.17 7.47
CA HIS A 81 -7.25 2.93 6.24
C HIS A 81 -5.94 3.73 6.18
N GLU A 82 -5.23 3.88 7.31
CA GLU A 82 -3.90 4.50 7.40
C GLU A 82 -2.77 3.54 7.01
N VAL A 83 -3.06 2.24 6.88
CA VAL A 83 -2.10 1.21 6.50
C VAL A 83 -2.58 0.51 5.22
N GLY A 84 -1.84 0.70 4.13
CA GLY A 84 -2.01 -0.08 2.90
C GLY A 84 -1.26 -1.41 3.00
N VAL A 85 -1.87 -2.48 2.51
CA VAL A 85 -1.26 -3.82 2.41
C VAL A 85 -1.26 -4.23 0.94
N GLU A 86 -0.10 -4.61 0.39
CA GLU A 86 0.07 -4.93 -1.03
C GLU A 86 0.66 -6.34 -1.16
N LEU A 87 0.04 -7.16 -2.02
CA LEU A 87 0.65 -8.37 -2.57
C LEU A 87 1.56 -7.94 -3.74
N VAL A 88 2.83 -8.31 -3.66
CA VAL A 88 3.82 -8.09 -4.72
C VAL A 88 4.16 -9.44 -5.34
N ILE A 89 3.87 -9.56 -6.63
CA ILE A 89 4.19 -10.73 -7.44
C ILE A 89 5.47 -10.44 -8.21
N VAL A 90 6.45 -11.32 -8.06
CA VAL A 90 7.79 -11.16 -8.61
C VAL A 90 8.08 -12.33 -9.55
N GLU A 91 8.59 -12.01 -10.73
CA GLU A 91 9.06 -12.99 -11.70
C GLU A 91 10.59 -13.02 -11.71
N GLN A 92 11.17 -14.22 -11.88
CA GLN A 92 12.59 -14.38 -12.18
C GLN A 92 12.76 -14.88 -13.61
N LYS A 93 13.39 -14.05 -14.45
CA LYS A 93 13.74 -14.37 -15.84
C LYS A 93 15.20 -14.05 -16.07
N ASP A 94 15.94 -14.98 -16.67
CA ASP A 94 17.37 -14.82 -17.02
C ASP A 94 18.25 -14.30 -15.87
N GLY A 95 17.99 -14.78 -14.64
CA GLY A 95 18.70 -14.35 -13.43
C GLY A 95 18.37 -12.94 -12.95
N LYS A 96 17.42 -12.23 -13.58
CA LYS A 96 16.90 -10.94 -13.15
C LYS A 96 15.57 -11.11 -12.45
N THR A 97 15.44 -10.42 -11.32
CA THR A 97 14.21 -10.36 -10.53
C THR A 97 13.49 -9.05 -10.84
N SER A 98 12.22 -9.12 -11.23
CA SER A 98 11.40 -7.93 -11.51
C SER A 98 10.01 -8.09 -10.92
N ILE A 99 9.44 -6.99 -10.44
CA ILE A 99 8.02 -6.94 -10.06
C ILE A 99 7.19 -7.18 -11.32
N TYR A 100 6.40 -8.25 -11.30
CA TYR A 100 5.46 -8.60 -12.35
C TYR A 100 4.16 -7.84 -12.15
N GLU A 101 3.55 -7.99 -10.97
CA GLU A 101 2.27 -7.39 -10.62
C GLU A 101 2.20 -6.99 -9.15
N LYS A 102 1.25 -6.10 -8.85
CA LYS A 102 0.97 -5.63 -7.50
C LYS A 102 -0.54 -5.53 -7.32
N HIS A 103 -1.04 -6.08 -6.23
CA HIS A 103 -2.47 -6.08 -5.90
C HIS A 103 -2.66 -5.54 -4.48
N ASP A 104 -3.51 -4.53 -4.32
CA ASP A 104 -3.83 -3.96 -3.01
C ASP A 104 -4.87 -4.84 -2.30
N PHE A 105 -4.61 -5.18 -1.04
CA PHE A 105 -5.66 -5.70 -0.18
C PHE A 105 -6.64 -4.58 0.19
N GLN A 106 -7.91 -4.96 0.36
CA GLN A 106 -8.96 -4.08 0.82
C GLN A 106 -9.15 -4.23 2.34
N PRO A 107 -9.21 -3.12 3.10
CA PRO A 107 -9.60 -3.15 4.51
C PRO A 107 -10.95 -3.83 4.68
N LYS A 108 -11.06 -4.76 5.62
CA LYS A 108 -12.26 -5.57 5.86
C LYS A 108 -12.91 -5.24 7.20
N SER A 109 -12.11 -5.18 8.27
CA SER A 109 -12.57 -4.83 9.61
C SER A 109 -11.40 -4.41 10.50
N GLN A 110 -11.71 -3.72 11.59
CA GLN A 110 -10.75 -3.42 12.65
C GLN A 110 -11.42 -3.64 14.01
N GLU A 111 -10.78 -4.44 14.87
CA GLU A 111 -11.21 -4.75 16.23
C GLU A 111 -10.13 -4.27 17.20
N GLY A 112 -10.35 -3.10 17.79
CA GLY A 112 -9.32 -2.43 18.59
C GLY A 112 -8.10 -2.10 17.73
N SER A 113 -6.96 -2.67 18.10
CA SER A 113 -5.68 -2.46 17.42
C SER A 113 -5.40 -3.49 16.32
N ILE A 114 -6.27 -4.50 16.13
CA ILE A 114 -6.11 -5.51 15.10
C ILE A 114 -6.94 -5.15 13.87
N ALA A 115 -6.28 -4.93 12.74
CA ALA A 115 -6.90 -4.68 11.44
C ALA A 115 -6.82 -5.91 10.53
N THR A 116 -7.93 -6.21 9.86
CA THR A 116 -8.06 -7.31 8.91
C THR A 116 -8.19 -6.75 7.49
N TYR A 117 -7.41 -7.30 6.57
CA TYR A 117 -7.37 -6.95 5.16
C TYR A 117 -7.62 -8.20 4.32
N HIS A 118 -8.36 -8.06 3.22
CA HIS A 118 -8.67 -9.16 2.33
C HIS A 118 -8.28 -8.85 0.88
N ILE A 119 -7.99 -9.88 0.12
CA ILE A 119 -7.73 -9.76 -1.31
C ILE A 119 -8.37 -10.92 -2.06
N ASP A 120 -8.74 -10.67 -3.30
CA ASP A 120 -9.19 -11.67 -4.25
C ASP A 120 -8.41 -11.44 -5.54
N VAL A 121 -7.52 -12.38 -5.88
CA VAL A 121 -6.63 -12.26 -7.04
C VAL A 121 -6.81 -13.48 -7.94
N THR A 122 -6.98 -13.25 -9.24
CA THR A 122 -7.02 -14.31 -10.24
C THR A 122 -5.63 -14.53 -10.82
N ALA A 123 -5.21 -15.79 -10.93
CA ALA A 123 -3.94 -16.12 -11.57
C ALA A 123 -4.10 -16.09 -13.10
N ASP A 124 -3.57 -15.05 -13.73
CA ASP A 124 -3.79 -14.79 -15.16
C ASP A 124 -2.59 -15.17 -16.06
N ALA A 125 -1.46 -15.54 -15.47
CA ALA A 125 -0.28 -16.00 -16.20
C ALA A 125 0.29 -17.31 -15.62
N PRO A 126 0.70 -18.26 -16.49
CA PRO A 126 1.46 -19.42 -16.05
C PRO A 126 2.92 -19.02 -15.81
N GLY A 127 3.53 -19.53 -14.74
CA GLY A 127 4.93 -19.26 -14.45
C GLY A 127 5.31 -19.57 -13.00
N LEU A 128 6.61 -19.53 -12.72
CA LEU A 128 7.12 -19.53 -11.35
C LEU A 128 7.18 -18.09 -10.85
N PHE A 129 6.31 -17.76 -9.90
CA PHE A 129 6.29 -16.46 -9.25
C PHE A 129 6.67 -16.56 -7.78
N LEU A 130 7.37 -15.53 -7.30
CA LEU A 130 7.59 -15.29 -5.89
C LEU A 130 6.54 -14.29 -5.40
N LEU A 131 5.91 -14.60 -4.27
CA LEU A 131 4.91 -13.75 -3.64
C LEU A 131 5.50 -13.13 -2.38
N ALA A 132 5.39 -11.82 -2.25
CA ALA A 132 5.77 -11.08 -1.07
C ALA A 132 4.61 -10.16 -0.65
N ILE A 133 4.47 -9.91 0.65
CA ILE A 133 3.53 -8.92 1.15
C ILE A 133 4.32 -7.77 1.75
N ARG A 134 3.87 -6.55 1.50
CA ARG A 134 4.39 -5.36 2.16
C ARG A 134 3.26 -4.48 2.65
N ILE A 135 3.62 -3.63 3.61
CA ILE A 135 2.76 -2.58 4.12
C ILE A 135 3.39 -1.20 3.90
N TYR A 136 2.55 -0.18 3.76
CA TYR A 136 2.94 1.21 3.57
C TYR A 136 1.91 2.17 4.19
N PRO A 137 2.30 3.38 4.66
CA PRO A 137 1.35 4.37 5.13
C PRO A 137 0.44 4.85 4.01
N LYS A 138 -0.86 4.96 4.27
CA LYS A 138 -1.86 5.42 3.31
C LYS A 138 -2.60 6.63 3.87
N ASN A 139 -2.61 7.72 3.11
CA ASN A 139 -3.40 8.91 3.45
C ASN A 139 -3.77 9.66 2.17
N ASN A 140 -5.06 9.94 2.00
CA ASN A 140 -5.60 10.62 0.83
C ASN A 140 -5.14 12.08 0.68
N LEU A 141 -4.58 12.67 1.74
CA LEU A 141 -4.00 14.01 1.73
C LEU A 141 -2.59 14.04 1.13
N LEU A 142 -1.92 12.89 1.03
CA LEU A 142 -0.65 12.76 0.32
C LEU A 142 -0.90 12.59 -1.19
N PRO A 143 -0.16 13.31 -2.05
CA PRO A 143 -0.38 13.24 -3.50
C PRO A 143 0.20 11.94 -4.07
N HIS A 144 1.26 11.45 -3.44
CA HIS A 144 2.05 10.29 -3.84
C HIS A 144 2.57 9.60 -2.57
N ARG A 145 2.65 8.28 -2.61
CA ARG A 145 3.22 7.47 -1.53
C ARG A 145 4.67 7.85 -1.17
N GLN A 146 5.42 8.37 -2.14
CA GLN A 146 6.83 8.77 -1.97
C GLN A 146 7.00 9.99 -1.04
N ASP A 147 5.94 10.76 -0.78
CA ASP A 147 5.95 11.88 0.19
C ASP A 147 6.16 11.36 1.63
N PHE A 148 5.89 10.08 1.88
CA PHE A 148 6.17 9.43 3.15
C PHE A 148 6.63 7.98 2.92
N ALA A 149 7.91 7.84 2.58
CA ALA A 149 8.52 6.63 2.03
C ALA A 149 8.82 5.54 3.07
N LEU A 150 7.85 5.21 3.94
CA LEU A 150 7.94 4.04 4.80
C LEU A 150 7.37 2.81 4.09
N VAL A 151 8.10 1.69 4.18
CA VAL A 151 7.67 0.38 3.69
C VAL A 151 8.20 -0.68 4.65
N LYS A 152 7.36 -1.65 5.01
CA LYS A 152 7.77 -2.83 5.79
C LYS A 152 7.34 -4.08 5.03
N TRP A 153 8.26 -5.02 4.85
CA TRP A 153 7.97 -6.33 4.24
C TRP A 153 7.57 -7.30 5.34
N LEU A 154 6.53 -8.09 5.10
CA LEU A 154 5.97 -9.08 6.04
C LEU A 154 6.43 -10.50 5.71
#